data_AF-A0A365MMS8-F1
#
_entry.id   AF-A0A365MMS8-F1
#
_cell.length_a   1.000
_cell.length_b   1.000
_cell.length_c   1.000
_cell.angle_alpha   90.00
_cell.angle_beta   90.00
_cell.angle_gamma   90.00
#
_symmetry.space_group_name_H-M   'P 1'
#
loop_
_entity.id
_entity.type
_entity.pdbx_description
1 polymer ?
#
loop_
_entity_poly.entity_id
_entity_poly.type
_entity_poly.pdbx_seq_one_letter_code
_entity_poly.pdbx_strand_id
1 'polypeptide(L)'
;MAEQQISNLLSMFDAFHANQKLEISVQVTDSFQYRDTPPDSSSSEGGSLSRYEERRVSIPLARNSPSPDIVFQLCFSTATSSELNHRWKSQRLKVADSPYKYILAVPSKGVRGAFIDSLNGWLDVPEDKAQVIKDVIDMLHNSSLIIDDFQDGSPLRRGKPSTHTVFGPAQAINTATYIIVKAIERIQEIVSHDALADITGTITTIFQGQAMDLWWTANTILPSIQEYLLMVNDKTGALFRLSLELLALNSEAPISDSTLESLSSVVSLLGQYFQIRDDYMNLIDNKVRSPQPTSLLWVPVKEGHPSALDLFSTMAQTLC
;
A
#
# COMPACT_ATOMS: atom_id res chain seq x y z
N MET A 1 20.35 3.35 28.90
CA MET A 1 19.32 4.02 28.07
C MET A 1 19.11 3.25 26.76
N ALA A 2 20.15 3.04 25.95
CA ALA A 2 20.08 2.26 24.70
C ALA A 2 19.58 0.80 24.87
N GLU A 3 20.03 0.06 25.88
CA GLU A 3 19.56 -1.31 26.14
C GLU A 3 18.06 -1.37 26.47
N GLN A 4 17.54 -0.38 27.19
CA GLN A 4 16.11 -0.28 27.51
C GLN A 4 15.29 0.02 26.26
N GLN A 5 15.82 0.82 25.33
CA GLN A 5 15.13 1.16 24.07
C GLN A 5 15.14 -0.02 23.09
N ILE A 6 16.23 -0.79 23.02
CA ILE A 6 16.27 -2.06 22.30
C ILE A 6 15.29 -3.06 22.92
N SER A 7 15.24 -3.16 24.25
CA SER A 7 14.27 -4.02 24.95
C SER A 7 12.82 -3.58 24.71
N ASN A 8 12.55 -2.27 24.60
CA ASN A 8 11.22 -1.76 24.24
C ASN A 8 10.86 -2.08 22.78
N LEU A 9 11.82 -1.99 21.85
CA LEU A 9 11.65 -2.41 20.47
C LEU A 9 11.33 -3.91 20.40
N LEU A 10 12.13 -4.75 21.09
CA LEU A 10 11.96 -6.20 21.18
C LEU A 10 10.64 -6.62 21.84
N SER A 11 10.25 -5.98 22.94
CA SER A 11 8.98 -6.27 23.63
C SER A 11 7.75 -5.80 22.85
N MET A 12 7.85 -4.75 22.02
CA MET A 12 6.82 -4.40 21.04
C MET A 12 6.64 -5.55 20.03
N PHE A 13 7.73 -6.18 19.59
CA PHE A 13 7.66 -7.37 18.74
C PHE A 13 7.02 -8.55 19.48
N ASP A 14 7.41 -8.84 20.72
CA ASP A 14 6.82 -9.92 21.51
C ASP A 14 5.33 -9.70 21.82
N ALA A 15 4.90 -8.48 22.10
CA ALA A 15 3.49 -8.12 22.32
C ALA A 15 2.65 -8.26 21.03
N PHE A 16 3.26 -8.01 19.87
CA PHE A 16 2.67 -8.30 18.58
C PHE A 16 2.53 -9.82 18.34
N HIS A 17 3.44 -10.64 18.88
CA HIS A 17 3.42 -12.11 18.82
C HIS A 17 2.43 -12.79 19.79
N ALA A 18 2.27 -12.28 21.01
CA ALA A 18 1.50 -12.94 22.08
C ALA A 18 0.00 -13.17 21.81
N ASN A 19 -0.57 -12.51 20.79
CA ASN A 19 -1.98 -12.63 20.42
C ASN A 19 -2.29 -13.66 19.31
N GLN A 20 -1.32 -14.46 18.87
CA GLN A 20 -1.54 -15.51 17.86
C GLN A 20 -1.14 -16.89 18.40
N LYS A 21 -2.11 -17.60 19.01
CA LYS A 21 -1.95 -19.00 19.40
C LYS A 21 -2.33 -19.88 18.20
N LEU A 22 -1.35 -20.62 17.65
CA LEU A 22 -1.57 -21.56 16.55
C LEU A 22 -1.77 -22.98 17.13
N GLU A 23 -2.96 -23.56 16.94
CA GLU A 23 -3.19 -25.00 17.09
C GLU A 23 -3.35 -25.61 15.69
N ILE A 24 -2.46 -26.53 15.34
CA ILE A 24 -2.44 -27.19 14.02
C ILE A 24 -3.03 -28.59 14.17
N SER A 25 -4.14 -28.85 13.50
CA SER A 25 -4.69 -30.19 13.27
C SER A 25 -4.73 -30.46 11.76
N VAL A 26 -3.89 -31.38 11.29
CA VAL A 26 -3.80 -31.77 9.87
C VAL A 26 -4.72 -32.96 9.60
N GLN A 27 -5.63 -32.83 8.64
CA GLN A 27 -6.28 -33.96 7.99
C GLN A 27 -5.85 -34.03 6.53
N VAL A 28 -5.36 -35.20 6.12
CA VAL A 28 -4.92 -35.50 4.75
C VAL A 28 -6.04 -36.25 4.04
N THR A 29 -6.46 -35.77 2.87
CA THR A 29 -7.32 -36.53 1.94
C THR A 29 -6.78 -36.40 0.53
N ASP A 30 -6.56 -37.55 -0.12
CA ASP A 30 -5.89 -37.68 -1.41
C ASP A 30 -6.79 -37.48 -2.64
N SER A 31 -6.11 -36.97 -3.68
CA SER A 31 -6.28 -37.19 -5.13
C SER A 31 -7.39 -36.44 -5.90
N PHE A 32 -6.94 -35.68 -6.91
CA PHE A 32 -7.72 -35.25 -8.07
C PHE A 32 -7.02 -35.74 -9.35
N GLN A 33 -7.75 -36.42 -10.23
CA GLN A 33 -7.25 -36.95 -11.51
C GLN A 33 -7.36 -35.90 -12.62
N TYR A 34 -6.30 -35.77 -13.42
CA TYR A 34 -6.27 -35.00 -14.67
C TYR A 34 -6.72 -35.87 -15.86
N ARG A 35 -7.45 -35.30 -16.82
CA ARG A 35 -7.82 -35.97 -18.08
C ARG A 35 -7.17 -35.25 -19.25
N ASP A 36 -6.24 -35.94 -19.91
CA ASP A 36 -5.68 -35.57 -21.22
C ASP A 36 -6.58 -36.07 -22.36
N THR A 37 -6.81 -35.23 -23.39
CA THR A 37 -6.70 -35.57 -24.83
C THR A 37 -7.09 -34.38 -25.73
N PRO A 38 -6.36 -34.13 -26.84
CA PRO A 38 -6.68 -33.10 -27.85
C PRO A 38 -7.43 -33.68 -29.07
N PRO A 39 -7.93 -32.84 -30.00
CA PRO A 39 -7.93 -33.26 -31.41
C PRO A 39 -7.38 -32.21 -32.39
N ASP A 40 -6.71 -32.76 -33.40
CA ASP A 40 -5.99 -32.12 -34.49
C ASP A 40 -6.87 -31.54 -35.62
N SER A 41 -6.34 -30.45 -36.19
CA SER A 41 -6.14 -30.13 -37.62
C SER A 41 -7.29 -29.74 -38.58
N SER A 42 -6.97 -28.67 -39.32
CA SER A 42 -7.31 -28.33 -40.71
C SER A 42 -8.59 -27.52 -41.02
N SER A 43 -8.40 -26.21 -41.20
CA SER A 43 -8.91 -25.49 -42.38
C SER A 43 -8.11 -24.21 -42.59
N SER A 44 -7.53 -24.10 -43.77
CA SER A 44 -6.81 -22.95 -44.29
C SER A 44 -7.79 -22.02 -44.98
N GLU A 45 -8.09 -20.86 -44.38
CA GLU A 45 -8.54 -19.67 -45.10
C GLU A 45 -7.94 -18.43 -44.44
N GLY A 46 -7.28 -17.60 -45.24
CA GLY A 46 -6.65 -16.36 -44.81
C GLY A 46 -7.69 -15.36 -44.31
N GLY A 47 -7.68 -15.11 -42.99
CA GLY A 47 -8.47 -14.08 -42.35
C GLY A 47 -7.74 -12.73 -42.39
N SER A 48 -8.23 -11.83 -43.24
CA SER A 48 -7.90 -10.41 -43.29
C SER A 48 -8.03 -9.76 -41.90
N LEU A 49 -7.07 -8.90 -41.56
CA LEU A 49 -7.10 -7.97 -40.42
C LEU A 49 -8.49 -7.32 -40.30
N SER A 50 -9.22 -7.65 -39.23
CA SER A 50 -10.49 -7.02 -38.91
C SER A 50 -10.24 -5.57 -38.46
N ARG A 51 -10.30 -4.69 -39.45
CA ARG A 51 -10.82 -3.32 -39.40
C ARG A 51 -11.40 -2.92 -38.04
N TYR A 52 -10.73 -2.02 -37.33
CA TYR A 52 -11.33 -1.22 -36.27
C TYR A 52 -12.56 -0.50 -36.86
N GLU A 53 -13.77 -0.93 -36.50
CA GLU A 53 -14.98 -0.15 -36.81
C GLU A 53 -15.03 1.04 -35.84
N GLU A 54 -14.70 2.23 -36.37
CA GLU A 54 -14.97 3.50 -35.71
C GLU A 54 -16.50 3.67 -35.60
N ARG A 55 -17.11 3.26 -34.47
CA ARG A 55 -18.52 3.58 -34.19
C ARG A 55 -18.63 5.07 -33.89
N ARG A 56 -18.85 5.88 -34.91
CA ARG A 56 -19.35 7.25 -34.75
C ARG A 56 -20.80 7.21 -34.29
N VAL A 57 -21.01 7.41 -33.00
CA VAL A 57 -22.34 7.72 -32.45
C VAL A 57 -22.67 9.16 -32.86
N SER A 58 -23.54 9.30 -33.86
CA SER A 58 -24.10 10.59 -34.23
C SER A 58 -25.26 10.88 -33.28
N ILE A 59 -25.06 11.75 -32.29
CA ILE A 59 -26.15 12.23 -31.44
C ILE A 59 -26.99 13.18 -32.29
N PRO A 60 -28.30 12.91 -32.53
CA PRO A 60 -29.14 13.87 -33.20
C PRO A 60 -29.30 15.08 -32.27
N LEU A 61 -28.76 16.23 -32.66
CA LEU A 61 -29.13 17.51 -32.05
C LEU A 61 -30.62 17.71 -32.31
N ALA A 62 -31.44 17.38 -31.30
CA ALA A 62 -32.85 17.69 -31.31
C ALA A 62 -33.01 19.19 -31.63
N ARG A 63 -33.80 19.52 -32.66
CA ARG A 63 -34.08 20.89 -33.13
C ARG A 63 -34.87 21.75 -32.13
N ASN A 64 -34.93 21.35 -30.87
CA ASN A 64 -35.41 22.17 -29.76
C ASN A 64 -34.29 22.24 -28.71
N SER A 65 -33.22 22.95 -29.06
CA SER A 65 -32.24 23.38 -28.06
C SER A 65 -33.01 24.27 -27.07
N PRO A 66 -33.00 23.98 -25.75
CA PRO A 66 -33.50 24.95 -24.78
C PRO A 66 -32.73 26.27 -25.03
N SER A 67 -33.42 27.41 -24.95
CA SER A 67 -32.76 28.70 -25.17
C SER A 67 -31.52 28.79 -24.26
N PRO A 68 -30.44 29.47 -24.70
CA PRO A 68 -29.27 29.71 -23.85
C PRO A 68 -29.67 30.21 -22.46
N ASP A 69 -30.75 30.98 -22.37
CA ASP A 69 -31.33 31.49 -21.13
C ASP A 69 -31.83 30.41 -20.15
N ILE A 70 -32.38 29.28 -20.63
CA ILE A 70 -32.83 28.18 -19.74
C ILE A 70 -31.64 27.40 -19.20
N VAL A 71 -30.61 27.16 -20.03
CA VAL A 71 -29.35 26.54 -19.57
C VAL A 71 -28.62 27.47 -18.60
N PHE A 72 -28.67 28.78 -18.86
CA PHE A 72 -28.11 29.80 -17.97
C PHE A 72 -28.91 29.88 -16.66
N GLN A 73 -30.24 29.84 -16.69
CA GLN A 73 -31.07 29.84 -15.48
C GLN A 73 -30.94 28.55 -14.65
N LEU A 74 -30.82 27.38 -15.29
CA LEU A 74 -30.61 26.10 -14.59
C LEU A 74 -29.22 26.03 -13.94
N CYS A 75 -28.19 26.62 -14.57
CA CYS A 75 -26.84 26.70 -14.01
C CYS A 75 -26.68 27.79 -12.93
N PHE A 76 -27.54 28.82 -12.91
CA PHE A 76 -27.42 29.97 -12.01
C PHE A 76 -28.68 30.23 -11.16
N SER A 77 -29.33 29.16 -10.68
CA SER A 77 -30.31 29.31 -9.60
C SER A 77 -29.58 29.76 -8.32
N THR A 78 -29.86 30.99 -7.91
CA THR A 78 -29.15 31.80 -6.93
C THR A 78 -29.28 31.27 -5.50
N ALA A 79 -28.39 30.36 -5.10
CA ALA A 79 -27.78 30.56 -3.80
C ALA A 79 -26.68 31.62 -3.99
N THR A 80 -26.58 32.59 -3.08
CA THR A 80 -25.57 33.64 -3.19
C THR A 80 -24.21 32.99 -3.38
N SER A 81 -23.36 33.53 -4.26
CA SER A 81 -22.06 32.91 -4.58
C SER A 81 -21.26 32.59 -3.31
N SER A 82 -21.45 33.34 -2.23
CA SER A 82 -20.91 33.09 -0.89
C SER A 82 -21.49 31.84 -0.20
N GLU A 83 -22.81 31.63 -0.20
CA GLU A 83 -23.46 30.44 0.40
C GLU A 83 -23.13 29.16 -0.38
N LEU A 84 -23.11 29.22 -1.72
CA LEU A 84 -22.65 28.11 -2.55
C LEU A 84 -21.19 27.79 -2.29
N ASN A 85 -20.34 28.80 -2.20
CA ASN A 85 -18.92 28.62 -1.92
C ASN A 85 -18.68 28.05 -0.51
N HIS A 86 -19.45 28.50 0.49
CA HIS A 86 -19.38 27.94 1.84
C HIS A 86 -19.85 26.47 1.88
N ARG A 87 -21.01 26.17 1.28
CA ARG A 87 -21.52 24.79 1.18
C ARG A 87 -20.53 23.89 0.42
N TRP A 88 -20.02 24.34 -0.71
CA TRP A 88 -19.00 23.63 -1.50
C TRP A 88 -17.74 23.36 -0.69
N LYS A 89 -17.19 24.38 -0.02
CA LYS A 89 -16.00 24.24 0.83
C LYS A 89 -16.21 23.25 1.97
N SER A 90 -17.37 23.28 2.63
CA SER A 90 -17.68 22.36 3.73
C SER A 90 -17.90 20.92 3.24
N GLN A 91 -18.59 20.75 2.11
CA GLN A 91 -18.90 19.42 1.55
C GLN A 91 -17.68 18.78 0.90
N ARG A 92 -16.86 19.53 0.16
CA ARG A 92 -15.72 18.96 -0.59
C ARG A 92 -14.73 18.24 0.32
N LEU A 93 -14.42 18.82 1.49
CA LEU A 93 -13.50 18.21 2.46
C LEU A 93 -14.10 16.95 3.04
N LYS A 94 -15.39 16.99 3.41
CA LYS A 94 -16.09 15.82 3.93
C LYS A 94 -16.09 14.68 2.91
N VAL A 95 -16.39 14.96 1.64
CA VAL A 95 -16.43 13.97 0.57
C VAL A 95 -15.03 13.39 0.31
N ALA A 96 -14.02 14.26 0.16
CA ALA A 96 -12.66 13.83 -0.11
C ALA A 96 -12.05 13.01 1.05
N ASP A 97 -12.33 13.37 2.30
CA ASP A 97 -11.78 12.65 3.46
C ASP A 97 -12.53 11.35 3.81
N SER A 98 -13.75 11.14 3.29
CA SER A 98 -14.63 10.06 3.80
C SER A 98 -14.02 8.66 3.68
N PRO A 99 -13.43 8.26 2.53
CA PRO A 99 -12.78 6.95 2.42
C PRO A 99 -11.56 6.81 3.35
N TYR A 100 -10.82 7.89 3.60
CA TYR A 100 -9.68 7.88 4.52
C TYR A 100 -10.13 7.77 5.99
N LYS A 101 -11.18 8.51 6.38
CA LYS A 101 -11.78 8.38 7.72
C LYS A 101 -12.32 6.97 7.98
N TYR A 102 -12.81 6.30 6.95
CA TYR A 102 -13.25 4.91 7.06
C TYR A 102 -12.09 3.97 7.43
N ILE A 103 -10.95 4.02 6.72
CA ILE A 103 -9.83 3.12 7.04
C ILE A 103 -9.23 3.43 8.41
N LEU A 104 -9.21 4.68 8.85
CA LEU A 104 -8.77 5.05 10.21
C LEU A 104 -9.66 4.46 11.31
N ALA A 105 -10.96 4.28 11.04
CA ALA A 105 -11.89 3.65 11.97
C ALA A 105 -11.74 2.12 12.05
N VAL A 106 -11.03 1.50 11.11
CA VAL A 106 -10.71 0.07 11.15
C VAL A 106 -9.59 -0.16 12.16
N PRO A 107 -9.79 -0.99 13.21
CA PRO A 107 -8.81 -1.17 14.28
C PRO A 107 -7.40 -1.46 13.74
N SER A 108 -6.40 -0.74 14.21
CA SER A 108 -4.98 -0.95 13.88
C SER A 108 -4.21 -1.36 15.13
N LYS A 109 -3.06 -2.03 14.95
CA LYS A 109 -2.23 -2.51 16.07
C LYS A 109 -1.26 -1.45 16.62
N GLY A 110 -1.27 -0.21 16.11
CA GLY A 110 -0.44 0.89 16.63
C GLY A 110 1.08 0.75 16.44
N VAL A 111 1.55 -0.27 15.72
CA VAL A 111 2.98 -0.63 15.59
C VAL A 111 3.85 0.53 15.08
N ARG A 112 3.34 1.35 14.15
CA ARG A 112 4.12 2.45 13.55
C ARG A 112 4.36 3.62 14.50
N GLY A 113 3.35 4.01 15.27
CA GLY A 113 3.50 5.02 16.31
C GLY A 113 4.54 4.60 17.34
N ALA A 114 4.44 3.36 17.83
CA ALA A 114 5.41 2.81 18.78
C ALA A 114 6.84 2.69 18.20
N PHE A 115 6.96 2.36 16.91
CA PHE A 115 8.25 2.37 16.21
C PHE A 115 8.87 3.78 16.16
N ILE A 116 8.08 4.80 15.79
CA ILE A 116 8.52 6.19 15.76
C ILE A 116 8.93 6.66 17.17
N ASP A 117 8.12 6.35 18.19
CA ASP A 117 8.43 6.67 19.59
C ASP A 117 9.74 6.03 20.05
N SER A 118 9.98 4.78 19.64
CA SER A 118 11.20 4.07 19.99
C SER A 118 12.43 4.68 19.34
N LEU A 119 12.35 5.06 18.06
CA LEU A 119 13.41 5.80 17.39
C LEU A 119 13.63 7.18 18.01
N ASN A 120 12.55 7.87 18.38
CA ASN A 120 12.64 9.21 18.95
C ASN A 120 13.36 9.21 20.31
N GLY A 121 13.32 8.09 21.04
CA GLY A 121 14.13 7.92 22.24
C GLY A 121 15.64 8.09 22.00
N TRP A 122 16.14 7.84 20.79
CA TRP A 122 17.54 8.08 20.43
C TRP A 122 17.77 9.42 19.73
N LEU A 123 16.77 9.90 18.99
CA LEU A 123 16.89 11.04 18.09
C LEU A 123 16.40 12.36 18.69
N ASP A 124 15.79 12.35 19.88
CA ASP A 124 15.46 13.54 20.67
C ASP A 124 14.79 14.66 19.85
N VAL A 125 13.79 14.28 19.05
CA VAL A 125 12.99 15.21 18.23
C VAL A 125 11.91 15.85 19.11
N PRO A 126 11.69 17.17 19.00
CA PRO A 126 10.63 17.88 19.71
C PRO A 126 9.24 17.27 19.46
N GLU A 127 8.42 17.19 20.50
CA GLU A 127 7.14 16.45 20.46
C GLU A 127 6.18 16.99 19.38
N ASP A 128 6.17 18.30 19.14
CA ASP A 128 5.35 18.92 18.08
C ASP A 128 5.74 18.41 16.69
N LYS A 129 7.05 18.31 16.42
CA LYS A 129 7.58 17.75 15.16
C LYS A 129 7.39 16.24 15.10
N ALA A 130 7.64 15.52 16.19
CA ALA A 130 7.43 14.08 16.27
C ALA A 130 5.97 13.71 15.98
N GLN A 131 5.01 14.51 16.45
CA GLN A 131 3.60 14.32 16.14
C GLN A 131 3.29 14.54 14.65
N VAL A 132 3.86 15.58 14.02
CA VAL A 132 3.73 15.78 12.56
C VAL A 132 4.28 14.58 11.80
N ILE A 133 5.41 14.03 12.23
CA ILE A 133 6.02 12.84 11.60
C ILE A 133 5.10 11.63 11.73
N LYS A 134 4.54 11.37 12.93
CA LYS A 134 3.56 10.29 13.14
C LYS A 134 2.36 10.44 12.21
N ASP A 135 1.78 11.64 12.15
CA ASP A 135 0.63 11.93 11.29
C ASP A 135 0.95 11.66 9.81
N VAL A 136 2.11 12.13 9.32
CA VAL A 136 2.56 11.93 7.94
C VAL A 136 2.73 10.45 7.61
N ILE A 137 3.41 9.70 8.48
CA ILE A 137 3.65 8.27 8.27
C ILE A 137 2.33 7.50 8.28
N ASP A 138 1.39 7.85 9.16
CA ASP A 138 0.05 7.26 9.17
C ASP A 138 -0.78 7.66 7.93
N MET A 139 -0.64 8.88 7.42
CA MET A 139 -1.25 9.32 6.18
C MET A 139 -0.75 8.52 4.98
N LEU A 140 0.57 8.39 4.83
CA LEU A 140 1.19 7.62 3.76
C LEU A 140 0.83 6.14 3.86
N HIS A 141 0.93 5.55 5.05
CA HIS A 141 0.62 4.14 5.27
C HIS A 141 -0.84 3.81 4.96
N ASN A 142 -1.80 4.55 5.52
CA ASN A 142 -3.21 4.24 5.30
C ASN A 142 -3.62 4.52 3.86
N SER A 143 -3.01 5.51 3.20
CA SER A 143 -3.21 5.73 1.76
C SER A 143 -2.67 4.57 0.92
N SER A 144 -1.48 4.05 1.26
CA SER A 144 -0.91 2.90 0.57
C SER A 144 -1.81 1.67 0.73
N LEU A 145 -2.36 1.41 1.93
CA LEU A 145 -3.30 0.31 2.16
C LEU A 145 -4.58 0.40 1.33
N ILE A 146 -5.14 1.60 1.15
CA ILE A 146 -6.35 1.79 0.31
C ILE A 146 -6.04 1.41 -1.15
N ILE A 147 -4.87 1.85 -1.64
CA ILE A 147 -4.43 1.59 -3.02
C ILE A 147 -4.11 0.11 -3.20
N ASP A 148 -3.34 -0.47 -2.28
CA ASP A 148 -2.94 -1.89 -2.21
C ASP A 148 -4.17 -2.80 -2.19
N ASP A 149 -5.15 -2.53 -1.33
CA ASP A 149 -6.42 -3.27 -1.30
C ASP A 149 -7.10 -3.31 -2.67
N PHE A 150 -7.11 -2.17 -3.39
CA PHE A 150 -7.69 -2.09 -4.72
C PHE A 150 -6.84 -2.82 -5.78
N GLN A 151 -5.53 -2.63 -5.76
CA GLN A 151 -4.60 -3.24 -6.73
C GLN A 151 -4.60 -4.76 -6.64
N ASP A 152 -4.72 -5.30 -5.42
CA ASP A 152 -4.73 -6.74 -5.16
C ASP A 152 -6.15 -7.33 -5.25
N GLY A 153 -7.17 -6.50 -5.47
CA GLY A 153 -8.57 -6.94 -5.48
C GLY A 153 -9.07 -7.48 -4.14
N SER A 154 -8.49 -7.02 -3.03
CA SER A 154 -8.78 -7.49 -1.67
C SER A 154 -10.16 -7.00 -1.19
N PRO A 155 -11.14 -7.90 -0.99
CA PRO A 155 -12.49 -7.48 -0.59
C PRO A 155 -12.58 -7.05 0.87
N LEU A 156 -11.61 -7.46 1.69
CA LEU A 156 -11.60 -7.25 3.15
C LEU A 156 -10.26 -6.68 3.61
N ARG A 157 -10.32 -5.78 4.58
CA ARG A 157 -9.18 -5.29 5.37
C ARG A 157 -9.49 -5.47 6.85
N ARG A 158 -8.68 -6.29 7.54
CA ARG A 158 -8.83 -6.61 8.98
C ARG A 158 -10.25 -7.08 9.34
N GLY A 159 -10.84 -7.93 8.48
CA GLY A 159 -12.18 -8.49 8.68
C GLY A 159 -13.35 -7.53 8.41
N LYS A 160 -13.08 -6.32 7.89
CA LYS A 160 -14.10 -5.36 7.44
C LYS A 160 -14.02 -5.18 5.92
N PRO A 161 -15.10 -4.76 5.23
CA PRO A 161 -15.03 -4.45 3.80
C PRO A 161 -13.89 -3.48 3.49
N SER A 162 -13.14 -3.73 2.43
CA SER A 162 -12.09 -2.81 1.99
C SER A 162 -12.68 -1.47 1.53
N THR A 163 -11.88 -0.41 1.57
CA THR A 163 -12.35 0.96 1.27
C THR A 163 -12.94 1.07 -0.14
N HIS A 164 -12.33 0.40 -1.13
CA HIS A 164 -12.86 0.39 -2.51
C HIS A 164 -14.17 -0.40 -2.65
N THR A 165 -14.43 -1.36 -1.77
CA THR A 165 -15.71 -2.10 -1.73
C THR A 165 -16.84 -1.23 -1.19
N VAL A 166 -16.54 -0.32 -0.25
CA VAL A 166 -17.54 0.57 0.36
C VAL A 166 -17.84 1.80 -0.51
N PHE A 167 -16.81 2.47 -1.01
CA PHE A 167 -16.94 3.76 -1.70
C PHE A 167 -16.83 3.66 -3.22
N GLY A 168 -16.45 2.48 -3.72
CA GLY A 168 -16.09 2.27 -5.11
C GLY A 168 -14.62 2.60 -5.40
N PRO A 169 -13.99 1.96 -6.40
CA PRO A 169 -12.59 2.18 -6.76
C PRO A 169 -12.22 3.64 -7.01
N ALA A 170 -13.05 4.36 -7.78
CA ALA A 170 -12.74 5.73 -8.19
C ALA A 170 -12.59 6.69 -6.99
N GLN A 171 -13.49 6.61 -6.01
CA GLN A 171 -13.41 7.46 -4.81
C GLN A 171 -12.27 7.04 -3.89
N ALA A 172 -12.05 5.73 -3.74
CA ALA A 172 -10.98 5.20 -2.89
C ALA A 172 -9.60 5.64 -3.38
N ILE A 173 -9.30 5.44 -4.67
CA ILE A 173 -8.02 5.84 -5.29
C ILE A 173 -7.84 7.35 -5.22
N ASN A 174 -8.84 8.13 -5.62
CA ASN A 174 -8.77 9.59 -5.57
C ASN A 174 -8.48 10.10 -4.15
N THR A 175 -9.11 9.50 -3.14
CA THR A 175 -8.89 9.86 -1.73
C THR A 175 -7.48 9.51 -1.28
N ALA A 176 -6.99 8.31 -1.60
CA ALA A 176 -5.63 7.92 -1.24
C ALA A 176 -4.59 8.85 -1.86
N THR A 177 -4.71 9.16 -3.16
CA THR A 177 -3.83 10.12 -3.83
C THR A 177 -3.92 11.51 -3.21
N TYR A 178 -5.13 11.97 -2.91
CA TYR A 178 -5.36 13.25 -2.22
C TYR A 178 -4.65 13.32 -0.86
N ILE A 179 -4.73 12.25 -0.05
CA ILE A 179 -4.08 12.20 1.26
C ILE A 179 -2.56 12.12 1.14
N ILE A 180 -2.01 11.42 0.13
CA ILE A 180 -0.56 11.45 -0.16
C ILE A 180 -0.09 12.87 -0.44
N VAL A 181 -0.83 13.66 -1.24
CA VAL A 181 -0.50 15.06 -1.50
C VAL A 181 -0.50 15.87 -0.20
N LYS A 182 -1.52 15.70 0.65
CA LYS A 182 -1.55 16.37 1.97
C LYS A 182 -0.40 15.95 2.88
N ALA A 183 0.04 14.69 2.81
CA ALA A 183 1.17 14.22 3.60
C ALA A 183 2.45 14.96 3.18
N ILE A 184 2.64 15.17 1.88
CA ILE A 184 3.75 15.96 1.33
C ILE A 184 3.64 17.44 1.73
N GLU A 185 2.43 18.02 1.77
CA GLU A 185 2.20 19.37 2.30
C GLU A 185 2.62 19.46 3.78
N ARG A 186 2.29 18.46 4.60
CA ARG A 186 2.67 18.42 6.02
C ARG A 186 4.16 18.22 6.24
N ILE A 187 4.81 17.44 5.39
CA ILE A 187 6.28 17.29 5.38
C ILE A 187 6.95 18.66 5.17
N GLN A 188 6.47 19.48 4.23
CA GLN A 188 7.04 20.81 3.95
C GLN A 188 7.03 21.76 5.15
N GLU A 189 6.20 21.51 6.16
CA GLU A 189 6.16 22.33 7.38
C GLU A 189 7.34 22.03 8.33
N ILE A 190 7.98 20.86 8.20
CA ILE A 190 8.99 20.35 9.13
C ILE A 190 10.35 20.03 8.49
N VAL A 191 10.50 20.17 7.17
CA VAL A 191 11.79 20.01 6.48
C VAL A 191 12.13 21.20 5.62
N SER A 192 13.42 21.43 5.44
CA SER A 192 13.93 22.47 4.54
C SER A 192 13.62 22.13 3.08
N HIS A 193 13.63 23.16 2.23
CA HIS A 193 13.41 22.99 0.79
C HIS A 193 14.49 22.08 0.15
N ASP A 194 15.72 22.10 0.65
CA ASP A 194 16.80 21.25 0.15
C ASP A 194 16.58 19.78 0.51
N ALA A 195 16.11 19.50 1.74
CA ALA A 195 15.83 18.13 2.19
C ALA A 195 14.54 17.54 1.58
N LEU A 196 13.63 18.38 1.09
CA LEU A 196 12.37 17.92 0.50
C LEU A 196 12.58 17.04 -0.74
N ALA A 197 13.63 17.29 -1.52
CA ALA A 197 13.96 16.49 -2.70
C ALA A 197 14.30 15.04 -2.32
N ASP A 198 15.10 14.86 -1.27
CA ASP A 198 15.49 13.52 -0.78
C ASP A 198 14.27 12.78 -0.20
N ILE A 199 13.47 13.48 0.62
CA ILE A 199 12.26 12.92 1.23
C ILE A 199 11.24 12.48 0.17
N THR A 200 11.00 13.31 -0.85
CA THR A 200 10.11 12.95 -1.96
C THR A 200 10.71 11.86 -2.84
N GLY A 201 12.03 11.77 -2.93
CA GLY A 201 12.76 10.63 -3.49
C GLY A 201 12.43 9.33 -2.75
N THR A 202 12.49 9.31 -1.43
CA THR A 202 12.13 8.12 -0.62
C THR A 202 10.66 7.72 -0.82
N ILE A 203 9.74 8.68 -0.90
CA ILE A 203 8.33 8.40 -1.23
C ILE A 203 8.21 7.80 -2.64
N THR A 204 8.99 8.27 -3.60
CA THR A 204 9.02 7.73 -4.96
C THR A 204 9.49 6.28 -4.96
N THR A 205 10.49 5.94 -4.15
CA THR A 205 10.99 4.56 -4.00
C THR A 205 9.89 3.59 -3.53
N ILE A 206 8.98 4.02 -2.63
CA ILE A 206 7.82 3.22 -2.21
C ILE A 206 6.98 2.79 -3.43
N PHE A 207 6.69 3.73 -4.34
CA PHE A 207 5.92 3.44 -5.54
C PHE A 207 6.70 2.61 -6.56
N GLN A 208 8.02 2.77 -6.65
CA GLN A 208 8.87 1.94 -7.52
C GLN A 208 8.89 0.48 -7.05
N GLY A 209 9.01 0.24 -5.74
CA GLY A 209 8.87 -1.10 -5.15
C GLY A 209 7.51 -1.72 -5.47
N GLN A 210 6.42 -0.97 -5.24
CA GLN A 210 5.07 -1.43 -5.61
C GLN A 210 4.93 -1.71 -7.11
N ALA A 211 5.53 -0.90 -7.97
CA ALA A 211 5.48 -1.11 -9.41
C ALA A 211 6.16 -2.41 -9.83
N MET A 212 7.31 -2.77 -9.22
CA MET A 212 7.98 -4.04 -9.47
C MET A 212 7.13 -5.23 -9.02
N ASP A 213 6.53 -5.16 -7.83
CA ASP A 213 5.63 -6.20 -7.30
C ASP A 213 4.43 -6.46 -8.23
N LEU A 214 3.75 -5.39 -8.65
CA LEU A 214 2.63 -5.47 -9.59
C LEU A 214 3.06 -5.97 -10.97
N TRP A 215 4.22 -5.53 -11.47
CA TRP A 215 4.73 -5.94 -12.77
C TRP A 215 5.07 -7.43 -12.79
N TRP A 216 5.75 -7.94 -11.75
CA TRP A 216 6.02 -9.37 -11.63
C TRP A 216 4.74 -10.17 -11.57
N THR A 217 3.77 -9.72 -10.78
CA THR A 217 2.46 -10.37 -10.64
C THR A 217 1.71 -10.42 -11.96
N ALA A 218 1.56 -9.28 -12.64
CA ALA A 218 0.82 -9.17 -13.90
C ALA A 218 1.46 -9.98 -15.05
N ASN A 219 2.79 -10.15 -15.03
CA ASN A 219 3.52 -10.88 -16.06
C ASN A 219 3.92 -12.30 -15.64
N THR A 220 3.53 -12.75 -14.44
CA THR A 220 3.86 -14.08 -13.89
C THR A 220 5.37 -14.34 -13.88
N ILE A 221 6.16 -13.34 -13.48
CA ILE A 221 7.61 -13.42 -13.39
C ILE A 221 7.99 -13.82 -11.97
N LEU A 222 8.79 -14.88 -11.83
CA LEU A 222 9.34 -15.29 -10.53
C LEU A 222 10.65 -14.53 -10.26
N PRO A 223 10.70 -13.61 -9.28
CA PRO A 223 11.94 -12.95 -8.90
C PRO A 223 12.88 -13.91 -8.17
N SER A 224 14.18 -13.66 -8.25
CA SER A 224 15.16 -14.22 -7.32
C SER A 224 14.93 -13.70 -5.89
N ILE A 225 15.48 -14.39 -4.88
CA ILE A 225 15.43 -13.94 -3.48
C ILE A 225 16.00 -12.52 -3.34
N GLN A 226 17.11 -12.24 -4.02
CA GLN A 226 17.76 -10.93 -3.96
C GLN A 226 16.89 -9.83 -4.58
N GLU A 227 16.25 -10.09 -5.73
CA GLU A 227 15.32 -9.15 -6.35
C GLU A 227 14.10 -8.91 -5.45
N TYR A 228 13.54 -9.97 -4.88
CA TYR A 228 12.45 -9.85 -3.92
C TYR A 228 12.85 -8.96 -2.73
N LEU A 229 14.00 -9.21 -2.09
CA LEU A 229 14.47 -8.40 -0.97
C LEU A 229 14.68 -6.92 -1.35
N LEU A 230 15.16 -6.64 -2.57
CA LEU A 230 15.26 -5.27 -3.08
C LEU A 230 13.88 -4.63 -3.22
N MET A 231 12.91 -5.32 -3.82
CA MET A 231 11.53 -4.84 -3.91
C MET A 231 10.94 -4.58 -2.52
N VAL A 232 11.16 -5.47 -1.56
CA VAL A 232 10.68 -5.31 -0.19
C VAL A 232 11.30 -4.09 0.50
N ASN A 233 12.61 -3.88 0.31
CA ASN A 233 13.29 -2.69 0.83
C ASN A 233 12.73 -1.40 0.21
N ASP A 234 12.37 -1.44 -1.07
CA ASP A 234 11.80 -0.28 -1.76
C ASP A 234 10.33 -0.04 -1.42
N LYS A 235 9.50 -1.09 -1.30
CA LYS A 235 8.07 -0.99 -0.99
C LYS A 235 7.82 -0.74 0.50
N THR A 236 8.26 -1.65 1.35
CA THR A 236 7.93 -1.67 2.78
C THR A 236 9.03 -1.04 3.62
N GLY A 237 10.29 -1.33 3.31
CA GLY A 237 11.46 -0.76 4.01
C GLY A 237 11.55 0.76 3.87
N ALA A 238 11.24 1.30 2.70
CA ALA A 238 11.35 2.73 2.43
C ALA A 238 10.42 3.58 3.30
N LEU A 239 9.24 3.08 3.71
CA LEU A 239 8.37 3.80 4.63
C LEU A 239 8.95 3.89 6.05
N PHE A 240 9.61 2.82 6.52
CA PHE A 240 10.34 2.86 7.79
C PHE A 240 11.57 3.78 7.68
N ARG A 241 12.28 3.73 6.55
CA ARG A 241 13.43 4.61 6.27
C ARG A 241 13.01 6.07 6.25
N LEU A 242 11.89 6.40 5.61
CA LEU A 242 11.30 7.74 5.62
C LEU A 242 11.04 8.24 7.05
N SER A 243 10.58 7.36 7.94
CA SER A 243 10.36 7.72 9.34
C SER A 243 11.68 8.11 10.03
N LEU A 244 12.74 7.34 9.79
CA LEU A 244 14.09 7.62 10.32
C LEU A 244 14.66 8.92 9.73
N GLU A 245 14.53 9.13 8.42
CA GLU A 245 15.00 10.35 7.73
C GLU A 245 14.32 11.60 8.29
N LEU A 246 12.99 11.57 8.44
CA LEU A 246 12.23 12.70 8.99
C LEU A 246 12.60 13.00 10.44
N LEU A 247 12.82 11.97 11.27
CA LEU A 247 13.27 12.13 12.65
C LEU A 247 14.69 12.71 12.69
N ALA A 248 15.62 12.16 11.91
CA ALA A 248 17.01 12.59 11.88
C ALA A 248 17.15 14.07 11.44
N LEU A 249 16.38 14.50 10.44
CA LEU A 249 16.34 15.89 9.97
C LEU A 249 15.77 16.87 11.01
N ASN A 250 15.02 16.37 11.99
CA ASN A 250 14.35 17.17 13.01
C ASN A 250 14.92 16.99 14.43
N SER A 251 15.99 16.21 14.57
CA SER A 251 16.72 16.01 15.82
C SER A 251 17.37 17.31 16.29
N GLU A 252 17.25 17.63 17.59
CA GLU A 252 17.99 18.75 18.18
C GLU A 252 19.46 18.40 18.46
N ALA A 253 19.75 17.10 18.65
CA ALA A 253 21.10 16.61 18.87
C ALA A 253 21.79 16.26 17.54
N PRO A 254 23.09 16.56 17.38
CA PRO A 254 23.84 16.09 16.23
C PRO A 254 23.93 14.56 16.24
N ILE A 255 23.50 13.95 15.14
CA ILE A 255 23.56 12.50 14.94
C ILE A 255 24.85 12.18 14.18
N SER A 256 25.64 11.24 14.67
CA SER A 256 26.83 10.79 13.94
C SER A 256 26.47 9.92 12.75
N ASP A 257 27.23 10.01 11.67
CA ASP A 257 27.02 9.20 10.45
C ASP A 257 26.96 7.69 10.76
N SER A 258 27.84 7.21 11.65
CA SER A 258 27.86 5.80 12.07
C SER A 258 26.58 5.38 12.81
N THR A 259 25.97 6.28 13.58
CA THR A 259 24.68 6.03 14.24
C THR A 259 23.56 5.96 13.20
N LEU A 260 23.54 6.89 12.24
CA LEU A 260 22.54 6.92 11.19
C LEU A 260 22.62 5.69 10.27
N GLU A 261 23.83 5.25 9.91
CA GLU A 261 24.08 4.01 9.16
C GLU A 261 23.59 2.76 9.93
N SER A 262 23.87 2.70 11.23
CA SER A 262 23.43 1.60 12.09
C SER A 262 21.90 1.54 12.17
N LEU A 263 21.24 2.69 12.42
CA LEU A 263 19.78 2.78 12.46
C LEU A 263 19.16 2.44 11.10
N SER A 264 19.75 2.91 9.99
CA SER A 264 19.28 2.60 8.64
C SER A 264 19.33 1.10 8.34
N SER A 265 20.37 0.40 8.82
CA SER A 265 20.50 -1.05 8.70
C SER A 265 19.41 -1.79 9.48
N VAL A 266 19.17 -1.37 10.73
CA VAL A 266 18.08 -1.93 11.58
C VAL A 266 16.72 -1.72 10.91
N VAL A 267 16.45 -0.51 10.43
CA VAL A 267 15.20 -0.15 9.76
C VAL A 267 14.97 -0.97 8.49
N SER A 268 16.01 -1.21 7.70
CA SER A 268 15.93 -2.04 6.50
C SER A 268 15.60 -3.50 6.83
N LEU A 269 16.25 -4.06 7.85
CA LEU A 269 15.97 -5.42 8.32
C LEU A 269 14.53 -5.56 8.86
N LEU A 270 14.04 -4.55 9.58
CA LEU A 270 12.65 -4.52 10.04
C LEU A 270 11.67 -4.51 8.88
N GLY A 271 11.91 -3.68 7.86
CA GLY A 271 11.09 -3.67 6.64
C GLY A 271 11.01 -5.04 5.98
N GLN A 272 12.15 -5.72 5.84
CA GLN A 272 12.22 -7.09 5.32
C GLN A 272 11.43 -8.08 6.17
N TYR A 273 11.68 -8.07 7.47
CA TYR A 273 10.98 -8.93 8.42
C TYR A 273 9.45 -8.75 8.35
N PHE A 274 8.96 -7.50 8.35
CA PHE A 274 7.54 -7.21 8.30
C PHE A 274 6.87 -7.76 7.04
N GLN A 275 7.49 -7.56 5.87
CA GLN A 275 6.89 -8.02 4.62
C GLN A 275 6.95 -9.55 4.49
N ILE A 276 8.09 -10.17 4.78
CA ILE A 276 8.25 -11.63 4.74
C ILE A 276 7.24 -12.29 5.67
N ARG A 277 7.06 -11.73 6.87
CA ARG A 277 6.06 -12.23 7.81
C ARG A 277 4.64 -12.01 7.29
N ASP A 278 4.32 -10.85 6.72
CA ASP A 278 2.98 -10.60 6.17
C ASP A 278 2.63 -11.62 5.08
N ASP A 279 3.54 -11.82 4.12
CA ASP A 279 3.38 -12.79 3.04
C ASP A 279 3.27 -14.24 3.57
N TYR A 280 4.11 -14.60 4.55
CA TYR A 280 4.05 -15.91 5.21
C TYR A 280 2.72 -16.12 5.97
N MET A 281 2.26 -15.12 6.71
CA MET A 281 0.98 -15.19 7.43
C MET A 281 -0.20 -15.34 6.47
N ASN A 282 -0.15 -14.66 5.32
CA ASN A 282 -1.17 -14.79 4.27
C ASN A 282 -1.21 -16.21 3.67
N LEU A 283 -0.09 -16.95 3.68
CA LEU A 283 -0.05 -18.35 3.25
C LEU A 283 -0.63 -19.33 4.28
N ILE A 284 -0.37 -19.13 5.57
CA ILE A 284 -0.77 -20.09 6.62
C ILE A 284 -2.20 -19.87 7.13
N ASP A 285 -2.74 -18.66 7.02
CA ASP A 285 -4.09 -18.33 7.49
C ASP A 285 -5.12 -18.86 6.46
N ASN A 286 -5.40 -20.17 6.54
CA ASN A 286 -6.32 -20.95 5.71
C ASN A 286 -7.78 -20.42 5.61
N LYS A 287 -8.09 -19.27 6.22
CA LYS A 287 -9.44 -18.70 6.31
C LYS A 287 -9.83 -17.75 5.18
N VAL A 288 -8.91 -17.35 4.30
CA VAL A 288 -9.21 -16.46 3.19
C VAL A 288 -8.64 -17.03 1.89
N ARG A 289 -9.29 -18.07 1.34
CA ARG A 289 -9.21 -18.36 -0.09
C ARG A 289 -10.01 -17.32 -0.87
N SER A 290 -9.55 -16.07 -0.85
CA SER A 290 -9.65 -15.22 -2.03
C SER A 290 -8.23 -15.14 -2.59
N PRO A 291 -8.04 -15.39 -3.90
CA PRO A 291 -6.73 -15.34 -4.52
C PRO A 291 -6.17 -13.92 -4.39
N GLN A 292 -5.41 -13.64 -3.33
CA GLN A 292 -4.67 -12.38 -3.23
C GLN A 292 -3.42 -12.55 -4.08
N PRO A 293 -3.23 -11.71 -5.12
CA PRO A 293 -2.11 -11.82 -6.01
C PRO A 293 -0.93 -11.03 -5.44
N THR A 294 -0.22 -11.58 -4.45
CA THR A 294 1.13 -11.10 -4.14
C THR A 294 2.15 -11.88 -4.98
N SER A 295 3.24 -11.22 -5.39
CA SER A 295 4.18 -11.69 -6.42
C SER A 295 4.79 -13.08 -6.21
N LEU A 296 4.91 -13.55 -4.95
CA LEU A 296 5.39 -14.91 -4.66
C LEU A 296 4.27 -15.96 -4.61
N LEU A 297 3.02 -15.56 -4.42
CA LEU A 297 1.91 -16.49 -4.15
C LEU A 297 1.32 -17.16 -5.41
N TRP A 298 1.67 -16.71 -6.62
CA TRP A 298 1.03 -17.15 -7.86
C TRP A 298 1.91 -17.87 -8.89
N VAL A 299 3.19 -18.10 -8.62
CA VAL A 299 3.99 -18.88 -9.58
C VAL A 299 3.68 -20.37 -9.38
N PRO A 300 3.05 -21.06 -10.36
CA PRO A 300 2.85 -22.49 -10.27
C PRO A 300 4.21 -23.16 -10.15
N VAL A 301 4.36 -24.04 -9.17
CA VAL A 301 5.53 -24.91 -9.04
C VAL A 301 5.67 -25.69 -10.36
N LYS A 302 6.61 -25.31 -11.21
CA LYS A 302 7.06 -26.20 -12.28
C LYS A 302 7.83 -27.34 -11.61
N GLU A 303 7.54 -28.57 -12.00
CA GLU A 303 8.26 -29.76 -11.51
C GLU A 303 9.77 -29.50 -11.49
N GLY A 304 10.39 -29.56 -10.31
CA GLY A 304 11.84 -29.37 -10.13
C GLY A 304 12.29 -28.00 -9.61
N HIS A 305 11.39 -27.03 -9.37
CA HIS A 305 11.73 -25.75 -8.75
C HIS A 305 11.14 -25.63 -7.33
N PRO A 306 11.87 -25.04 -6.35
CA PRO A 306 11.34 -24.83 -5.01
C PRO A 306 10.07 -23.99 -5.08
N SER A 307 9.05 -24.41 -4.34
CA SER A 307 7.81 -23.66 -4.22
C SER A 307 8.06 -22.32 -3.52
N ALA A 308 7.18 -21.34 -3.71
CA ALA A 308 7.22 -20.11 -2.92
C ALA A 308 7.25 -20.40 -1.41
N LEU A 309 6.56 -21.48 -0.99
CA LEU A 309 6.59 -22.02 0.37
C LEU A 309 7.99 -22.48 0.81
N ASP A 310 8.78 -23.11 -0.07
CA ASP A 310 10.17 -23.51 0.23
C ASP A 310 11.09 -22.30 0.36
N LEU A 311 10.85 -21.28 -0.48
CA LEU A 311 11.52 -19.98 -0.42
C LEU A 311 11.23 -19.28 0.91
N PHE A 312 9.96 -19.17 1.29
CA PHE A 312 9.53 -18.57 2.56
C PHE A 312 9.99 -19.36 3.78
N SER A 313 9.96 -20.69 3.74
CA SER A 313 10.48 -21.56 4.81
C SER A 313 11.98 -21.33 5.02
N THR A 314 12.75 -21.23 3.93
CA THR A 314 14.19 -20.94 4.00
C THR A 314 14.46 -19.54 4.54
N MET A 315 13.68 -18.53 4.12
CA MET A 315 13.82 -17.15 4.61
C MET A 315 13.44 -17.01 6.08
N ALA A 316 12.35 -17.65 6.51
CA ALA A 316 11.92 -17.67 7.91
C ALA A 316 12.95 -18.37 8.82
N GLN A 317 13.55 -19.48 8.38
CA GLN A 317 14.61 -20.17 9.12
C GLN A 317 15.93 -19.38 9.19
N THR A 318 16.16 -18.44 8.27
CA THR A 318 17.36 -17.60 8.28
C THR A 318 17.21 -16.35 9.16
N LEU A 319 15.95 -15.94 9.45
CA LEU A 319 15.62 -14.74 10.21
C LEU A 319 15.26 -15.00 11.69
N CYS A 320 15.08 -16.26 12.10
CA CYS A 320 14.92 -16.70 13.49
C CYS A 320 16.21 -17.31 14.04
#